data_AF-A0A807N912-F1
#
_entry.id   AF-A0A807N912-F1
#
_cell.length_a   1.000
_cell.length_b   1.000
_cell.length_c   1.000
_cell.angle_alpha   90.00
_cell.angle_beta   90.00
_cell.angle_gamma   90.00
#
_symmetry.space_group_name_H-M   'P 1'
#
loop_
_entity.id
_entity.type
_entity.pdbx_description
1 polymer ?
#
loop_
_entity_poly.entity_id
_entity_poly.type
_entity_poly.pdbx_seq_one_letter_code
_entity_poly.pdbx_strand_id
1 'polypeptide(L)'
;MRITAAGSLPGTDFRGALTAMAEALPDVLPFPELPARGVTSGMVGRALGLVEGLGFDLQPAGWRLVPHAGAEHRRAKAQWRNDLDDAEELLQGFAGVVKVAVAGPWTLAAAVERTMGDRLLADHGARRELAEALHDGVTRLKDDLTRRLPGREVWLQVDEPSLIAVAEGRIPTASGFSRHRRVDSSELVAALRPMADGAWLHCCAPGRWLDVARRAGFTGVSVDASLVDLDELAEWRDEKRGLILGVVDTSRGPQNTDELVRTALGILRQLQVDDLDGVLLGTACGMSGWRREDVVPQLQSLGKAAELVEEALARG
;
A
#
# COMPACT_ATOMS: atom_id res chain seq x y z
N MET A 1 21.73 -1.84 -1.37
CA MET A 1 20.35 -1.93 -0.84
C MET A 1 19.39 -1.23 -1.79
N ARG A 2 18.28 -1.87 -2.17
CA ARG A 2 17.28 -1.27 -3.09
C ARG A 2 16.36 -0.29 -2.35
N ILE A 3 15.74 0.63 -3.08
CA ILE A 3 14.77 1.58 -2.53
C ILE A 3 13.42 1.53 -3.25
N THR A 4 12.34 1.97 -2.59
CA THR A 4 11.02 2.14 -3.21
C THR A 4 10.22 3.23 -2.48
N ALA A 5 8.98 3.49 -2.89
CA ALA A 5 8.05 4.36 -2.17
C ALA A 5 6.67 3.71 -2.04
N ALA A 6 5.78 4.25 -1.20
CA ALA A 6 4.46 3.67 -0.97
C ALA A 6 3.55 3.71 -2.21
N GLY A 7 3.64 4.77 -3.02
CA GLY A 7 3.00 4.87 -4.35
C GLY A 7 2.05 6.06 -4.55
N SER A 8 1.44 6.61 -3.50
CA SER A 8 0.59 7.81 -3.65
C SER A 8 1.43 9.08 -3.80
N LEU A 9 1.11 9.90 -4.80
CA LEU A 9 1.89 11.07 -5.22
C LEU A 9 1.00 12.31 -5.41
N PRO A 10 1.57 13.52 -5.34
CA PRO A 10 0.81 14.75 -5.55
C PRO A 10 0.56 15.03 -7.04
N GLY A 11 -0.51 15.78 -7.33
CA GLY A 11 -0.86 16.19 -8.69
C GLY A 11 -1.75 15.19 -9.44
N THR A 12 -1.98 15.48 -10.72
CA THR A 12 -2.98 14.78 -11.56
C THR A 12 -2.41 14.17 -12.84
N ASP A 13 -1.14 14.43 -13.14
CA ASP A 13 -0.45 14.00 -14.34
C ASP A 13 0.16 12.59 -14.14
N PHE A 14 -0.58 11.55 -14.53
CA PHE A 14 -0.16 10.16 -14.36
C PHE A 14 1.08 9.81 -15.17
N ARG A 15 1.11 10.20 -16.44
CA ARG A 15 2.24 9.92 -17.34
C ARG A 15 3.52 10.56 -16.80
N GLY A 16 3.46 11.85 -16.45
CA GLY A 16 4.61 12.54 -15.86
C GLY A 16 5.02 11.98 -14.51
N ALA A 17 4.08 11.55 -13.67
CA ALA A 17 4.39 10.87 -12.41
C ALA A 17 5.08 9.52 -12.65
N LEU A 18 4.57 8.71 -13.58
CA LEU A 18 5.12 7.39 -13.88
C LEU A 18 6.54 7.49 -14.43
N THR A 19 6.79 8.39 -15.39
CA THR A 19 8.13 8.62 -15.94
C THR A 19 9.11 9.08 -14.86
N ALA A 20 8.74 10.08 -14.06
CA ALA A 20 9.62 10.58 -12.99
C ALA A 20 9.93 9.51 -11.94
N MET A 21 8.97 8.66 -11.59
CA MET A 21 9.17 7.58 -10.64
C MET A 21 10.01 6.44 -11.21
N ALA A 22 9.83 6.09 -12.49
CA ALA A 22 10.64 5.07 -13.16
C ALA A 22 12.11 5.48 -13.24
N GLU A 23 12.39 6.78 -13.46
CA GLU A 23 13.74 7.33 -13.43
C GLU A 23 14.33 7.36 -12.01
N ALA A 24 13.53 7.76 -11.01
CA ALA A 24 14.00 7.88 -9.63
C ALA A 24 14.14 6.53 -8.89
N LEU A 25 13.37 5.51 -9.29
CA LEU A 25 13.29 4.20 -8.65
C LEU A 25 13.41 3.07 -9.69
N PRO A 26 14.58 2.90 -10.32
CA PRO A 26 14.77 1.98 -11.44
C PRO A 26 14.65 0.49 -11.05
N ASP A 27 14.87 0.15 -9.77
CA ASP A 27 14.84 -1.23 -9.29
C ASP A 27 13.44 -1.70 -8.87
N VAL A 28 12.69 -0.86 -8.14
CA VAL A 28 11.37 -1.18 -7.62
C VAL A 28 10.45 0.05 -7.74
N LEU A 29 9.80 0.15 -8.89
CA LEU A 29 8.89 1.22 -9.26
C LEU A 29 7.52 1.04 -8.61
N PRO A 30 7.09 1.92 -7.69
CA PRO A 30 5.71 1.91 -7.25
C PRO A 30 4.80 2.47 -8.35
N PHE A 31 3.76 1.72 -8.71
CA PHE A 31 2.75 2.14 -9.66
C PHE A 31 2.00 3.36 -9.10
N PRO A 32 2.03 4.53 -9.77
CA PRO A 32 1.52 5.76 -9.20
C PRO A 32 0.04 5.70 -8.82
N GLU A 33 -0.26 6.16 -7.60
CA GLU A 33 -1.61 6.55 -7.19
C GLU A 33 -1.67 8.07 -7.11
N LEU A 34 -2.69 8.69 -7.73
CA LEU A 34 -2.85 10.15 -7.76
C LEU A 34 -4.23 10.56 -7.25
N PRO A 35 -4.40 10.69 -5.91
CA PRO A 35 -5.68 11.02 -5.31
C PRO A 35 -6.25 12.38 -5.76
N ALA A 36 -5.40 13.33 -6.18
CA ALA A 36 -5.85 14.64 -6.65
C ALA A 36 -6.62 14.57 -7.99
N ARG A 37 -6.60 13.44 -8.71
CA ARG A 37 -7.49 13.20 -9.87
C ARG A 37 -8.95 12.97 -9.48
N GLY A 38 -9.23 12.89 -8.17
CA GLY A 38 -10.56 12.77 -7.61
C GLY A 38 -10.75 11.46 -6.84
N VAL A 39 -11.92 11.33 -6.22
CA VAL A 39 -12.29 10.22 -5.32
C VAL A 39 -12.20 8.83 -5.97
N THR A 40 -12.38 8.74 -7.29
CA THR A 40 -12.21 7.50 -8.06
C THR A 40 -10.76 7.07 -8.21
N SER A 41 -9.82 8.00 -8.02
CA SER A 41 -8.37 7.80 -8.16
C SER A 41 -7.63 7.73 -6.82
N GLY A 42 -8.32 7.97 -5.70
CA GLY A 42 -7.79 7.65 -4.37
C GLY A 42 -7.91 6.15 -4.05
N MET A 43 -7.22 5.70 -2.99
CA MET A 43 -7.06 4.27 -2.66
C MET A 43 -8.36 3.46 -2.66
N VAL A 44 -9.44 3.98 -2.07
CA VAL A 44 -10.74 3.27 -1.98
C VAL A 44 -11.37 3.18 -3.36
N GLY A 45 -11.45 4.30 -4.09
CA GLY A 45 -12.05 4.31 -5.44
C GLY A 45 -11.29 3.42 -6.42
N ARG A 46 -9.95 3.46 -6.39
CA ARG A 46 -9.10 2.57 -7.20
C ARG A 46 -9.35 1.11 -6.89
N ALA A 47 -9.32 0.71 -5.61
CA ALA A 47 -9.57 -0.68 -5.25
C ALA A 47 -10.98 -1.15 -5.66
N LEU A 48 -12.01 -0.35 -5.43
CA LEU A 48 -13.37 -0.67 -5.90
C LEU A 48 -13.46 -0.75 -7.43
N GLY A 49 -12.66 0.03 -8.15
CA GLY A 49 -12.53 -0.05 -9.61
C GLY A 49 -12.05 -1.41 -10.12
N LEU A 50 -11.40 -2.24 -9.30
CA LEU A 50 -10.98 -3.61 -9.67
C LEU A 50 -12.10 -4.65 -9.46
N VAL A 51 -13.09 -4.31 -8.63
CA VAL A 51 -14.13 -5.23 -8.19
C VAL A 51 -15.18 -5.43 -9.30
N GLU A 52 -15.49 -6.69 -9.57
CA GLU A 52 -16.59 -7.15 -10.42
C GLU A 52 -17.59 -7.95 -9.58
N GLY A 53 -18.81 -8.14 -10.09
CA GLY A 53 -19.89 -8.79 -9.34
C GLY A 53 -20.60 -7.90 -8.30
N LEU A 54 -19.89 -6.94 -7.70
CA LEU A 54 -20.47 -5.93 -6.79
C LEU A 54 -20.61 -4.56 -7.44
N GLY A 55 -21.68 -3.84 -7.11
CA GLY A 55 -21.92 -2.48 -7.56
C GLY A 55 -21.63 -1.44 -6.48
N PHE A 56 -21.01 -0.32 -6.86
CA PHE A 56 -20.78 0.80 -5.93
C PHE A 56 -21.24 2.13 -6.53
N ASP A 57 -21.72 3.02 -5.67
CA ASP A 57 -21.94 4.43 -6.00
C ASP A 57 -21.22 5.32 -4.99
N LEU A 58 -21.12 6.61 -5.33
CA LEU A 58 -20.59 7.62 -4.42
C LEU A 58 -21.75 8.46 -3.89
N GLN A 59 -21.85 8.51 -2.58
CA GLN A 59 -22.78 9.35 -1.83
C GLN A 59 -22.02 10.46 -1.11
N PRO A 60 -22.70 11.49 -0.59
CA PRO A 60 -22.06 12.53 0.20
C PRO A 60 -21.23 12.00 1.38
N ALA A 61 -21.64 10.87 1.97
CA ALA A 61 -20.95 10.20 3.07
C ALA A 61 -19.78 9.29 2.63
N GLY A 62 -19.61 9.07 1.33
CA GLY A 62 -18.56 8.25 0.75
C GLY A 62 -19.08 7.15 -0.17
N TRP A 63 -18.24 6.13 -0.41
CA TRP A 63 -18.59 4.99 -1.25
C TRP A 63 -19.63 4.11 -0.57
N ARG A 64 -20.59 3.61 -1.34
CA ARG A 64 -21.64 2.74 -0.83
C ARG A 64 -21.89 1.56 -1.78
N LEU A 65 -22.11 0.39 -1.19
CA LEU A 65 -22.53 -0.82 -1.90
C LEU A 65 -23.97 -0.68 -2.40
N VAL A 66 -24.20 -0.94 -3.67
CA VAL A 66 -25.49 -0.84 -4.35
C VAL A 66 -25.70 -2.02 -5.30
N PRO A 67 -26.95 -2.34 -5.69
CA PRO A 67 -27.22 -3.49 -6.57
C PRO A 67 -26.55 -3.41 -7.94
N HIS A 68 -26.27 -2.21 -8.45
CA HIS A 68 -25.68 -2.00 -9.77
C HIS A 68 -24.61 -0.92 -9.73
N ALA A 69 -23.54 -1.09 -10.50
CA ALA A 69 -22.45 -0.11 -10.58
C ALA A 69 -22.97 1.28 -10.95
N GLY A 70 -22.64 2.28 -10.13
CA GLY A 70 -22.88 3.70 -10.38
C GLY A 70 -21.93 4.29 -11.42
N ALA A 71 -22.08 5.59 -11.71
CA ALA A 71 -21.23 6.27 -12.69
C ALA A 71 -19.76 6.34 -12.22
N GLU A 72 -19.54 6.59 -10.94
CA GLU A 72 -18.25 6.73 -10.27
C GLU A 72 -17.48 5.41 -10.27
N HIS A 73 -18.17 4.30 -10.02
CA HIS A 73 -17.57 2.96 -10.11
C HIS A 73 -17.14 2.63 -11.54
N ARG A 74 -17.97 2.95 -12.54
CA ARG A 74 -17.59 2.82 -13.96
C ARG A 74 -16.42 3.73 -14.33
N ARG A 75 -16.35 4.95 -13.77
CA ARG A 75 -15.21 5.86 -13.98
C ARG A 75 -13.93 5.33 -13.34
N ALA A 76 -13.99 4.75 -12.14
CA ALA A 76 -12.83 4.11 -11.52
C ALA A 76 -12.31 2.93 -12.36
N LYS A 77 -13.21 2.09 -12.89
CA LYS A 77 -12.86 1.03 -13.87
C LYS A 77 -12.19 1.61 -15.12
N ALA A 78 -12.75 2.67 -15.68
CA ALA A 78 -12.20 3.32 -16.85
C ALA A 78 -10.80 3.91 -16.59
N GLN A 79 -10.58 4.49 -15.42
CA GLN A 79 -9.30 5.05 -15.02
C GLN A 79 -8.20 3.99 -14.95
N TRP A 80 -8.48 2.81 -14.40
CA TRP A 80 -7.52 1.70 -14.40
C TRP A 80 -7.09 1.30 -15.80
N ARG A 81 -8.03 1.17 -16.74
CA ARG A 81 -7.69 0.84 -18.13
C ARG A 81 -6.76 1.89 -18.74
N ASN A 82 -7.09 3.17 -18.56
CA ASN A 82 -6.26 4.26 -19.08
C ASN A 82 -4.86 4.26 -18.44
N ASP A 83 -4.76 4.09 -17.12
CA ASP A 83 -3.47 4.06 -16.40
C ASP A 83 -2.63 2.84 -16.82
N LEU A 84 -3.26 1.69 -17.10
CA LEU A 84 -2.58 0.48 -17.58
C LEU A 84 -2.13 0.60 -19.05
N ASP A 85 -2.93 1.24 -19.90
CA ASP A 85 -2.55 1.55 -21.29
C ASP A 85 -1.35 2.53 -21.32
N ASP A 86 -1.38 3.58 -20.50
CA ASP A 86 -0.27 4.51 -20.33
C ASP A 86 1.00 3.80 -19.80
N ALA A 87 0.84 2.89 -18.84
CA ALA A 87 1.97 2.14 -18.29
C ALA A 87 2.59 1.16 -19.29
N GLU A 88 1.78 0.49 -20.11
CA GLU A 88 2.26 -0.37 -21.18
C GLU A 88 3.12 0.41 -22.19
N GLU A 89 2.72 1.63 -22.53
CA GLU A 89 3.47 2.50 -23.43
C GLU A 89 4.77 3.02 -22.78
N LEU A 90 4.67 3.57 -21.56
CA LEU A 90 5.77 4.30 -20.93
C LEU A 90 6.83 3.40 -20.28
N LEU A 91 6.49 2.18 -19.91
CA LEU A 91 7.42 1.23 -19.27
C LEU A 91 8.06 0.26 -20.27
N GLN A 92 7.98 0.54 -21.56
CA GLN A 92 8.78 -0.15 -22.56
C GLN A 92 10.28 0.04 -22.25
N GLY A 93 11.00 -1.07 -22.09
CA GLY A 93 12.41 -1.06 -21.69
C GLY A 93 12.68 -0.93 -20.18
N PHE A 94 11.67 -0.67 -19.34
CA PHE A 94 11.84 -0.74 -17.89
C PHE A 94 12.15 -2.18 -17.46
N ALA A 95 13.26 -2.39 -16.74
CA ALA A 95 13.76 -3.71 -16.37
C ALA A 95 13.54 -4.07 -14.89
N GLY A 96 13.12 -3.10 -14.07
CA GLY A 96 12.89 -3.31 -12.64
C GLY A 96 11.56 -3.99 -12.33
N VAL A 97 11.30 -4.09 -11.03
CA VAL A 97 10.05 -4.59 -10.46
C VAL A 97 8.98 -3.49 -10.52
N VAL A 98 7.75 -3.84 -10.88
CA VAL A 98 6.59 -2.95 -10.76
C VAL A 98 5.80 -3.35 -9.52
N LYS A 99 5.75 -2.45 -8.52
CA LYS A 99 5.02 -2.66 -7.28
C LYS A 99 3.68 -1.90 -7.34
N VAL A 100 2.56 -2.60 -7.38
CA VAL A 100 1.21 -2.00 -7.44
C VAL A 100 0.51 -2.08 -6.09
N ALA A 101 0.05 -0.93 -5.59
CA ALA A 101 -0.65 -0.84 -4.31
C ALA A 101 -2.18 -0.82 -4.48
N VAL A 102 -2.88 -1.57 -3.63
CA VAL A 102 -4.34 -1.67 -3.58
C VAL A 102 -4.81 -1.67 -2.11
N ALA A 103 -5.84 -0.88 -1.80
CA ALA A 103 -6.46 -0.90 -0.48
C ALA A 103 -7.03 -2.29 -0.15
N GLY A 104 -6.67 -2.82 1.02
CA GLY A 104 -7.07 -4.15 1.46
C GLY A 104 -8.51 -4.24 1.97
N PRO A 105 -9.01 -5.47 2.19
CA PRO A 105 -10.40 -5.73 2.53
C PRO A 105 -10.86 -5.04 3.83
N TRP A 106 -10.01 -4.88 4.84
CA TRP A 106 -10.41 -4.25 6.10
C TRP A 106 -10.57 -2.74 5.97
N THR A 107 -9.67 -2.10 5.25
CA THR A 107 -9.74 -0.69 4.92
C THR A 107 -10.95 -0.39 4.04
N LEU A 108 -11.25 -1.25 3.06
CA LEU A 108 -12.48 -1.10 2.27
C LEU A 108 -13.74 -1.33 3.13
N ALA A 109 -13.78 -2.35 3.97
CA ALA A 109 -14.91 -2.60 4.85
C ALA A 109 -15.16 -1.44 5.83
N ALA A 110 -14.10 -0.80 6.31
CA ALA A 110 -14.18 0.38 7.18
C ALA A 110 -14.59 1.66 6.45
N ALA A 111 -14.33 1.77 5.14
CA ALA A 111 -14.60 2.97 4.34
C ALA A 111 -15.94 2.92 3.58
N VAL A 112 -16.38 1.75 3.13
CA VAL A 112 -17.57 1.59 2.29
C VAL A 112 -18.82 1.41 3.14
N GLU A 113 -19.89 2.09 2.78
CA GLU A 113 -21.22 1.93 3.41
C GLU A 113 -22.02 0.80 2.77
N ARG A 114 -22.93 0.20 3.54
CA ARG A 114 -23.90 -0.77 3.03
C ARG A 114 -25.08 -0.04 2.38
N THR A 115 -25.85 -0.74 1.56
CA THR A 115 -27.07 -0.18 0.94
C THR A 115 -28.06 0.38 1.97
N MET A 116 -28.18 -0.28 3.13
CA MET A 116 -29.07 0.11 4.23
C MET A 116 -28.42 1.08 5.25
N GLY A 117 -27.27 1.66 4.89
CA GLY A 117 -26.49 2.53 5.76
C GLY A 117 -25.50 1.79 6.67
N ASP A 118 -24.66 2.57 7.35
CA ASP A 118 -23.54 2.12 8.19
C ASP A 118 -22.41 1.44 7.40
N ARG A 119 -21.25 1.20 8.03
CA ARG A 119 -20.10 0.61 7.35
C ARG A 119 -20.33 -0.87 6.99
N LEU A 120 -19.77 -1.29 5.87
CA LEU A 120 -19.73 -2.69 5.41
C LEU A 120 -19.07 -3.59 6.46
N LEU A 121 -18.17 -3.02 7.28
CA LEU A 121 -17.59 -3.64 8.46
C LEU A 121 -18.61 -4.30 9.41
N ALA A 122 -19.83 -3.77 9.52
CA ALA A 122 -20.86 -4.32 10.40
C ALA A 122 -21.42 -5.68 9.96
N ASP A 123 -21.20 -6.08 8.70
CA ASP A 123 -21.84 -7.23 8.07
C ASP A 123 -20.80 -8.26 7.65
N HIS A 124 -20.77 -9.39 8.36
CA HIS A 124 -19.82 -10.46 8.06
C HIS A 124 -19.97 -11.02 6.64
N GLY A 125 -21.21 -11.17 6.15
CA GLY A 125 -21.45 -11.68 4.81
C GLY A 125 -20.89 -10.75 3.76
N ALA A 126 -21.20 -9.46 3.87
CA ALA A 126 -20.72 -8.44 2.94
C ALA A 126 -19.20 -8.29 2.97
N ARG A 127 -18.56 -8.37 4.16
CA ARG A 127 -17.09 -8.33 4.30
C ARG A 127 -16.42 -9.46 3.52
N ARG A 128 -16.96 -10.68 3.63
CA ARG A 128 -16.42 -11.86 2.94
C ARG A 128 -16.60 -11.72 1.43
N GLU A 129 -17.80 -11.35 0.98
CA GLU A 129 -18.10 -11.16 -0.44
C GLU A 129 -17.23 -10.06 -1.08
N LEU A 130 -16.98 -8.96 -0.35
CA LEU A 130 -16.06 -7.91 -0.79
C LEU A 130 -14.62 -8.41 -0.88
N ALA A 131 -14.14 -9.18 0.11
CA ALA A 131 -12.78 -9.70 0.11
C ALA A 131 -12.55 -10.69 -1.03
N GLU A 132 -13.51 -11.57 -1.31
CA GLU A 132 -13.49 -12.50 -2.45
C GLU A 132 -13.46 -11.73 -3.77
N ALA A 133 -14.38 -10.77 -3.96
CA ALA A 133 -14.45 -10.00 -5.21
C ALA A 133 -13.22 -9.09 -5.43
N LEU A 134 -12.60 -8.59 -4.35
CA LEU A 134 -11.34 -7.85 -4.39
C LEU A 134 -10.18 -8.77 -4.80
N HIS A 135 -10.08 -9.96 -4.20
CA HIS A 135 -9.04 -10.94 -4.55
C HIS A 135 -9.08 -11.31 -6.04
N ASP A 136 -10.28 -11.57 -6.57
CA ASP A 136 -10.47 -11.83 -8.00
C ASP A 136 -10.03 -10.64 -8.87
N GLY A 137 -10.39 -9.42 -8.46
CA GLY A 137 -10.00 -8.18 -9.15
C GLY A 137 -8.48 -7.94 -9.16
N VAL A 138 -7.82 -8.18 -8.04
CA VAL A 138 -6.37 -8.05 -7.91
C VAL A 138 -5.62 -9.13 -8.70
N THR A 139 -6.15 -10.35 -8.73
CA THR A 139 -5.60 -11.43 -9.57
C THR A 139 -5.63 -11.04 -11.05
N ARG A 140 -6.78 -10.54 -11.53
CA ARG A 140 -6.89 -10.01 -12.91
C ARG A 140 -5.95 -8.85 -13.18
N LEU A 141 -5.75 -7.95 -12.22
CA LEU A 141 -4.81 -6.84 -12.34
C LEU A 141 -3.36 -7.32 -12.48
N LYS A 142 -2.93 -8.28 -11.65
CA LYS A 142 -1.60 -8.89 -11.74
C LYS A 142 -1.41 -9.53 -13.12
N ASP A 143 -2.39 -10.32 -13.57
CA ASP A 143 -2.35 -10.96 -14.89
C ASP A 143 -2.27 -9.92 -16.03
N ASP A 144 -3.04 -8.83 -15.95
CA ASP A 144 -3.00 -7.77 -16.97
C ASP A 144 -1.63 -7.06 -17.02
N LEU A 145 -1.08 -6.71 -15.86
CA LEU A 145 0.26 -6.11 -15.76
C LEU A 145 1.34 -7.07 -16.28
N THR A 146 1.30 -8.36 -15.92
CA THR A 146 2.26 -9.35 -16.42
C THR A 146 2.18 -9.52 -17.93
N ARG A 147 0.97 -9.46 -18.53
CA ARG A 147 0.80 -9.52 -19.99
C ARG A 147 1.34 -8.28 -20.70
N ARG A 148 1.04 -7.09 -20.16
CA ARG A 148 1.45 -5.79 -20.75
C ARG A 148 2.95 -5.52 -20.56
N LEU A 149 3.54 -6.02 -19.48
CA LEU A 149 4.94 -5.82 -19.12
C LEU A 149 5.67 -7.17 -19.06
N PRO A 150 5.86 -7.86 -20.20
CA PRO A 150 6.40 -9.21 -20.22
C PRO A 150 7.84 -9.26 -19.68
N GLY A 151 8.13 -10.26 -18.84
CA GLY A 151 9.46 -10.43 -18.24
C GLY A 151 9.76 -9.50 -17.06
N ARG A 152 8.79 -8.69 -16.62
CA ARG A 152 8.91 -7.87 -15.41
C ARG A 152 8.18 -8.56 -14.26
N GLU A 153 8.78 -8.49 -13.07
CA GLU A 153 8.14 -8.95 -11.85
C GLU A 153 7.12 -7.91 -11.38
N VAL A 154 5.94 -8.39 -10.97
CA VAL A 154 4.87 -7.55 -10.43
C VAL A 154 4.66 -7.88 -8.96
N TRP A 155 5.00 -6.93 -8.09
CA TRP A 155 4.71 -7.03 -6.66
C TRP A 155 3.36 -6.42 -6.35
N LEU A 156 2.56 -7.13 -5.57
CA LEU A 156 1.35 -6.57 -4.97
C LEU A 156 1.69 -5.99 -3.60
N GLN A 157 1.25 -4.77 -3.34
CA GLN A 157 1.19 -4.20 -2.00
C GLN A 157 -0.27 -4.05 -1.59
N VAL A 158 -0.64 -4.67 -0.48
CA VAL A 158 -1.96 -4.53 0.14
C VAL A 158 -1.86 -3.44 1.20
N ASP A 159 -2.60 -2.36 1.02
CA ASP A 159 -2.58 -1.22 1.95
C ASP A 159 -3.72 -1.34 2.96
N GLU A 160 -3.37 -1.50 4.23
CA GLU A 160 -4.32 -1.68 5.32
C GLU A 160 -4.15 -0.65 6.46
N PRO A 161 -4.22 0.67 6.19
CA PRO A 161 -4.11 1.70 7.23
C PRO A 161 -5.22 1.62 8.30
N SER A 162 -6.36 0.98 8.00
CA SER A 162 -7.44 0.81 8.98
C SER A 162 -7.31 -0.47 9.82
N LEU A 163 -6.30 -1.31 9.61
CA LEU A 163 -6.18 -2.63 10.23
C LEU A 163 -6.27 -2.59 11.75
N ILE A 164 -5.43 -1.78 12.38
CA ILE A 164 -5.41 -1.64 13.85
C ILE A 164 -6.73 -1.06 14.34
N ALA A 165 -7.28 -0.06 13.66
CA ALA A 165 -8.54 0.54 14.06
C ALA A 165 -9.72 -0.45 13.97
N VAL A 166 -9.69 -1.37 13.01
CA VAL A 166 -10.65 -2.47 12.92
C VAL A 166 -10.43 -3.52 14.02
N ALA A 167 -9.18 -3.93 14.23
CA ALA A 167 -8.79 -4.89 15.27
C ALA A 167 -9.20 -4.43 16.67
N GLU A 168 -9.15 -3.12 16.93
CA GLU A 168 -9.44 -2.53 18.23
C GLU A 168 -10.88 -2.00 18.36
N GLY A 169 -11.72 -2.12 17.32
CA GLY A 169 -13.09 -1.60 17.35
C GLY A 169 -13.15 -0.07 17.44
N ARG A 170 -12.22 0.62 16.77
CA ARG A 170 -12.13 2.08 16.71
C ARG A 170 -12.90 2.72 15.56
N ILE A 171 -13.43 1.95 14.61
CA ILE A 171 -14.19 2.51 13.48
C ILE A 171 -15.54 3.06 13.98
N PRO A 172 -15.87 4.33 13.76
CA PRO A 172 -17.15 4.91 14.16
C PRO A 172 -18.31 4.35 13.30
N THR A 173 -19.47 4.18 13.91
CA THR A 173 -20.72 3.90 13.19
C THR A 173 -21.18 5.13 12.41
N ALA A 174 -22.07 4.97 11.43
CA ALA A 174 -22.61 6.10 10.65
C ALA A 174 -23.22 7.22 11.51
N SER A 175 -23.79 6.88 12.67
CA SER A 175 -24.32 7.87 13.62
C SER A 175 -23.26 8.68 14.36
N GLY A 176 -22.00 8.23 14.37
CA GLY A 176 -20.89 8.83 15.13
C GLY A 176 -20.94 8.63 16.65
N PHE A 177 -22.06 8.19 17.21
CA PHE A 177 -22.25 8.01 18.67
C PHE A 177 -21.72 6.68 19.21
N SER A 178 -21.35 5.75 18.33
CA SER A 178 -20.88 4.43 18.70
C SER A 178 -19.76 3.99 17.78
N ARG A 179 -19.13 2.86 18.13
CA ARG A 179 -18.08 2.25 17.33
C ARG A 179 -18.46 0.83 16.96
N HIS A 180 -17.99 0.40 15.80
CA HIS A 180 -18.12 -0.99 15.39
C HIS A 180 -17.38 -1.90 16.36
N ARG A 181 -17.90 -3.12 16.51
CA ARG A 181 -17.25 -4.14 17.33
C ARG A 181 -15.86 -4.44 16.79
N ARG A 182 -14.94 -4.72 17.72
CA ARG A 182 -13.62 -5.25 17.39
C ARG A 182 -13.74 -6.52 16.56
N VAL A 183 -12.82 -6.70 15.62
CA VAL A 183 -12.70 -7.90 14.81
C VAL A 183 -11.61 -8.80 15.39
N ASP A 184 -11.91 -10.10 15.51
CA ASP A 184 -10.94 -11.06 16.05
C ASP A 184 -9.75 -11.26 15.10
N SER A 185 -8.58 -11.49 15.67
CA SER A 185 -7.34 -11.70 14.93
C SER A 185 -7.43 -12.85 13.90
N SER A 186 -8.16 -13.93 14.19
CA SER A 186 -8.38 -15.02 13.23
C SER A 186 -9.20 -14.59 12.01
N GLU A 187 -10.20 -13.72 12.21
CA GLU A 187 -10.99 -13.15 11.11
C GLU A 187 -10.12 -12.21 10.27
N LEU A 188 -9.32 -11.35 10.92
CA LEU A 188 -8.38 -10.45 10.24
C LEU A 188 -7.45 -11.20 9.28
N VAL A 189 -6.82 -12.27 9.80
CA VAL A 189 -5.92 -13.15 9.05
C VAL A 189 -6.65 -13.85 7.91
N ALA A 190 -7.85 -14.37 8.16
CA ALA A 190 -8.61 -15.12 7.15
C ALA A 190 -8.96 -14.27 5.92
N ALA A 191 -9.34 -12.99 6.12
CA ALA A 191 -9.68 -12.09 5.02
C ALA A 191 -8.45 -11.66 4.20
N LEU A 192 -7.26 -11.61 4.80
CA LEU A 192 -6.03 -11.19 4.14
C LEU A 192 -5.30 -12.33 3.44
N ARG A 193 -5.43 -13.57 3.94
CA ARG A 193 -4.72 -14.74 3.43
C ARG A 193 -4.81 -14.95 1.91
N PRO A 194 -5.98 -14.79 1.24
CA PRO A 194 -6.06 -14.94 -0.21
C PRO A 194 -5.18 -13.96 -0.99
N MET A 195 -4.88 -12.79 -0.42
CA MET A 195 -4.09 -11.74 -1.08
C MET A 195 -2.59 -11.83 -0.76
N ALA A 196 -2.18 -12.74 0.13
CA ALA A 196 -0.84 -12.74 0.71
C ALA A 196 0.24 -13.36 -0.20
N ASP A 197 -0.15 -14.20 -1.17
CA ASP A 197 0.78 -14.94 -2.01
C ASP A 197 1.64 -14.01 -2.89
N GLY A 198 2.96 -14.04 -2.63
CA GLY A 198 3.94 -13.15 -3.26
C GLY A 198 3.71 -11.66 -3.00
N ALA A 199 2.93 -11.29 -1.98
CA ALA A 199 2.50 -9.93 -1.73
C ALA A 199 3.13 -9.31 -0.48
N TRP A 200 3.08 -7.99 -0.44
CA TRP A 200 3.55 -7.14 0.65
C TRP A 200 2.35 -6.54 1.40
N LEU A 201 2.42 -6.48 2.73
CA LEU A 201 1.42 -5.75 3.54
C LEU A 201 1.98 -4.42 4.01
N HIS A 202 1.25 -3.34 3.77
CA HIS A 202 1.56 -2.02 4.30
C HIS A 202 0.52 -1.59 5.34
N CYS A 203 0.98 -1.10 6.48
CA CYS A 203 0.14 -0.40 7.45
C CYS A 203 0.95 0.73 8.10
N CYS A 204 0.45 1.96 7.98
CA CYS A 204 1.03 3.16 8.59
C CYS A 204 0.36 3.54 9.93
N ALA A 205 -0.44 2.64 10.51
CA ALA A 205 -1.02 2.86 11.83
C ALA A 205 -0.05 2.37 12.94
N PRO A 206 0.04 3.09 14.07
CA PRO A 206 0.76 2.59 15.23
C PRO A 206 0.04 1.37 15.80
N GLY A 207 0.81 0.39 16.28
CA GLY A 207 0.31 -0.82 16.91
C GLY A 207 0.97 -2.08 16.38
N ARG A 208 0.57 -3.21 16.98
CA ARG A 208 1.10 -4.54 16.69
C ARG A 208 0.27 -5.24 15.61
N TRP A 209 0.86 -5.46 14.43
CA TRP A 209 0.18 -6.07 13.29
C TRP A 209 1.05 -7.02 12.47
N LEU A 210 2.34 -7.14 12.75
CA LEU A 210 3.22 -8.00 11.95
C LEU A 210 2.86 -9.49 12.15
N ASP A 211 2.33 -9.89 13.31
CA ASP A 211 1.79 -11.25 13.50
C ASP A 211 0.61 -11.55 12.57
N VAL A 212 -0.26 -10.56 12.31
CA VAL A 212 -1.37 -10.71 11.35
C VAL A 212 -0.81 -10.94 9.95
N ALA A 213 0.19 -10.15 9.54
CA ALA A 213 0.87 -10.31 8.25
C ALA A 213 1.49 -11.70 8.12
N ARG A 214 2.18 -12.15 9.18
CA ARG A 214 2.92 -13.41 9.25
C ARG A 214 1.98 -14.61 9.14
N ARG A 215 0.88 -14.60 9.90
CA ARG A 215 -0.14 -15.67 9.88
C ARG A 215 -1.03 -15.66 8.64
N ALA A 216 -1.17 -14.52 7.98
CA ALA A 216 -1.81 -14.42 6.66
C ALA A 216 -0.91 -14.97 5.55
N GLY A 217 0.42 -14.92 5.73
CA GLY A 217 1.40 -15.52 4.84
C GLY A 217 2.08 -14.53 3.89
N PHE A 218 2.07 -13.22 4.20
CA PHE A 218 2.72 -12.22 3.35
C PHE A 218 4.22 -12.46 3.25
N THR A 219 4.80 -12.22 2.07
CA THR A 219 6.24 -12.41 1.83
C THR A 219 7.06 -11.22 2.30
N GLY A 220 6.45 -10.04 2.39
CA GLY A 220 7.08 -8.82 2.86
C GLY A 220 6.14 -7.86 3.57
N VAL A 221 6.70 -6.91 4.31
CA VAL A 221 5.95 -5.80 4.94
C VAL A 221 6.57 -4.46 4.61
N SER A 222 5.74 -3.42 4.57
CA SER A 222 6.16 -2.02 4.47
C SER A 222 5.73 -1.27 5.73
N VAL A 223 6.70 -0.87 6.54
CA VAL A 223 6.49 -0.31 7.88
C VAL A 223 6.96 1.13 7.96
N ASP A 224 6.33 1.93 8.82
CA ASP A 224 6.86 3.23 9.23
C ASP A 224 7.91 3.02 10.33
N ALA A 225 9.16 3.42 10.06
CA ALA A 225 10.28 3.25 10.98
C ALA A 225 10.07 3.98 12.33
N SER A 226 9.21 5.00 12.37
CA SER A 226 8.89 5.75 13.59
C SER A 226 7.78 5.13 14.43
N LEU A 227 6.99 4.21 13.87
CA LEU A 227 5.82 3.61 14.51
C LEU A 227 5.94 2.12 14.76
N VAL A 228 6.85 1.44 14.05
CA VAL A 228 7.01 -0.01 14.13
C VAL A 228 7.51 -0.46 15.49
N ASP A 229 6.93 -1.55 15.99
CA ASP A 229 7.39 -2.25 17.19
C ASP A 229 8.65 -3.07 16.82
N LEU A 230 9.76 -2.82 17.51
CA LEU A 230 11.05 -3.42 17.20
C LEU A 230 11.10 -4.92 17.48
N ASP A 231 10.35 -5.39 18.49
CA ASP A 231 10.32 -6.81 18.84
C ASP A 231 9.56 -7.59 17.75
N GLU A 232 8.41 -7.08 17.30
CA GLU A 232 7.69 -7.68 16.16
C GLU A 232 8.52 -7.66 14.87
N LEU A 233 9.27 -6.58 14.66
CA LEU A 233 10.09 -6.44 13.46
C LEU A 233 11.29 -7.40 13.47
N ALA A 234 11.88 -7.65 14.65
CA ALA A 234 12.91 -8.66 14.84
C ALA A 234 12.35 -10.07 14.54
N GLU A 235 11.22 -10.44 15.14
CA GLU A 235 10.54 -11.73 14.87
C GLU A 235 10.23 -11.92 13.38
N TRP A 236 9.81 -10.85 12.68
CA TRP A 236 9.57 -10.88 11.24
C TRP A 236 10.85 -11.16 10.43
N ARG A 237 11.98 -10.56 10.84
CA ARG A 237 13.27 -10.70 10.16
C ARG A 237 14.00 -12.00 10.47
N ASP A 238 13.75 -12.62 11.62
CA ASP A 238 14.24 -13.97 11.95
C ASP A 238 13.73 -15.01 10.93
N GLU A 239 12.51 -14.83 10.41
CA GLU A 239 11.95 -15.65 9.33
C GLU A 239 12.47 -15.28 7.93
N LYS A 240 13.43 -14.34 7.82
CA LYS A 240 14.03 -13.83 6.56
C LYS A 240 13.02 -13.28 5.55
N ARG A 241 11.89 -12.76 6.02
CA ARG A 241 10.85 -12.16 5.18
C ARG A 241 11.22 -10.75 4.72
N GLY A 242 10.71 -10.34 3.57
CA GLY A 242 11.00 -9.02 2.99
C GLY A 242 10.60 -7.86 3.91
N LEU A 243 11.37 -6.78 3.87
CA LEU A 243 11.11 -5.58 4.66
C LEU A 243 11.36 -4.33 3.81
N ILE A 244 10.34 -3.50 3.66
CA ILE A 244 10.50 -2.10 3.25
C ILE A 244 10.46 -1.27 4.54
N LEU A 245 11.62 -0.77 4.94
CA LEU A 245 11.76 0.12 6.10
C LEU A 245 11.49 1.56 5.66
N GLY A 246 10.32 2.09 6.00
CA GLY A 246 9.89 3.44 5.68
C GLY A 246 10.61 4.48 6.53
N VAL A 247 11.71 5.04 6.03
CA VAL A 247 12.56 6.01 6.75
C VAL A 247 12.29 7.47 6.39
N VAL A 248 11.63 7.70 5.24
CA VAL A 248 11.11 9.03 4.89
C VAL A 248 9.79 9.23 5.60
N ASP A 249 9.75 10.18 6.54
CA ASP A 249 8.56 10.57 7.28
C ASP A 249 7.72 11.50 6.40
N THR A 250 6.74 10.91 5.74
CA THR A 250 5.87 11.63 4.80
C THR A 250 4.95 12.65 5.47
N SER A 251 4.94 12.77 6.80
CA SER A 251 4.18 13.80 7.53
C SER A 251 4.97 15.11 7.73
N ARG A 252 6.31 15.08 7.63
CA ARG A 252 7.18 16.20 8.00
C ARG A 252 7.75 17.02 6.83
N GLY A 253 7.53 16.56 5.60
CA GLY A 253 8.11 17.18 4.40
C GLY A 253 9.54 16.69 4.12
N PRO A 254 10.31 17.38 3.25
CA PRO A 254 11.61 16.87 2.80
C PRO A 254 12.67 16.75 3.90
N GLN A 255 13.43 15.66 3.85
CA GLN A 255 14.47 15.27 4.80
C GLN A 255 15.78 15.02 4.05
N ASN A 256 16.90 15.49 4.62
CA ASN A 256 18.21 15.27 4.04
C ASN A 256 18.72 13.84 4.26
N THR A 257 19.79 13.48 3.55
CA THR A 257 20.40 12.15 3.57
C THR A 257 20.84 11.71 4.97
N ASP A 258 21.47 12.59 5.76
CA ASP A 258 22.00 12.24 7.09
C ASP A 258 20.89 11.86 8.07
N GLU A 259 19.73 12.53 7.97
CA GLU A 259 18.55 12.18 8.75
C GLU A 259 18.04 10.79 8.41
N LEU A 260 17.93 10.46 7.11
CA LEU A 260 17.46 9.15 6.66
C LEU A 260 18.43 8.04 7.08
N VAL A 261 19.75 8.26 6.95
CA VAL A 261 20.79 7.32 7.39
C VAL A 261 20.69 7.07 8.89
N ARG A 262 20.53 8.14 9.69
CA ARG A 262 20.40 8.01 11.16
C ARG A 262 19.17 7.20 11.55
N THR A 263 18.03 7.44 10.91
CA THR A 263 16.79 6.69 11.14
C THR A 263 16.98 5.21 10.77
N ALA A 264 17.51 4.93 9.57
CA ALA A 264 17.73 3.57 9.09
C ALA A 264 18.68 2.79 10.01
N LEU A 265 19.87 3.33 10.30
CA LEU A 265 20.86 2.67 11.16
C LEU A 265 20.37 2.52 12.61
N GLY A 266 19.57 3.47 13.09
CA GLY A 266 18.96 3.41 14.42
C GLY A 266 18.09 2.15 14.59
N ILE A 267 17.35 1.76 13.56
CA ILE A 267 16.52 0.55 13.55
C ILE A 267 17.35 -0.68 13.23
N LEU A 268 18.08 -0.69 12.10
CA LEU A 268 18.75 -1.88 11.59
C LEU A 268 19.83 -2.43 12.54
N ARG A 269 20.53 -1.56 13.29
CA ARG A 269 21.52 -2.01 14.30
C ARG A 269 20.86 -2.65 15.52
N GLN A 270 19.65 -2.22 15.89
CA GLN A 270 18.92 -2.83 17.00
C GLN A 270 18.37 -4.20 16.64
N LEU A 271 17.94 -4.37 15.38
CA LEU A 271 17.47 -5.65 14.85
C LEU A 271 18.59 -6.70 14.71
N GLN A 272 19.87 -6.30 14.80
CA GLN A 272 21.02 -7.19 14.60
C GLN A 272 20.92 -8.01 13.31
N VAL A 273 20.47 -7.37 12.23
CA VAL A 273 20.24 -8.07 10.97
C VAL A 273 21.58 -8.51 10.37
N ASP A 274 21.87 -9.80 10.42
CA ASP A 274 23.10 -10.40 9.88
C ASP A 274 23.17 -10.32 8.34
N ASP A 275 22.01 -10.23 7.67
CA ASP A 275 21.89 -10.17 6.22
C ASP A 275 20.79 -9.20 5.78
N LEU A 276 21.17 -8.24 4.93
CA LEU A 276 20.29 -7.24 4.35
C LEU A 276 19.47 -7.76 3.17
N ASP A 277 19.58 -9.05 2.83
CA ASP A 277 18.74 -9.66 1.80
C ASP A 277 17.25 -9.46 2.11
N GLY A 278 16.51 -9.07 1.07
CA GLY A 278 15.11 -8.68 1.17
C GLY A 278 14.81 -7.39 1.93
N VAL A 279 15.82 -6.61 2.37
CA VAL A 279 15.63 -5.29 3.01
C VAL A 279 15.73 -4.17 1.97
N LEU A 280 14.75 -3.28 1.99
CA LEU A 280 14.68 -2.07 1.17
C LEU A 280 14.44 -0.85 2.07
N LEU A 281 14.95 0.31 1.68
CA LEU A 281 14.50 1.58 2.28
C LEU A 281 13.33 2.15 1.49
N GLY A 282 12.39 2.79 2.19
CA GLY A 282 11.25 3.40 1.53
C GLY A 282 10.70 4.63 2.22
N THR A 283 9.54 5.07 1.71
CA THR A 283 8.72 6.08 2.37
C THR A 283 7.78 5.43 3.38
N ALA A 284 7.57 6.08 4.52
CA ALA A 284 6.67 5.58 5.57
C ALA A 284 5.21 5.46 5.10
N CYS A 285 4.77 6.37 4.23
CA CYS A 285 3.45 6.34 3.58
C CYS A 285 3.55 7.01 2.20
N GLY A 286 2.40 7.34 1.59
CA GLY A 286 2.31 8.11 0.36
C GLY A 286 2.67 9.60 0.56
N MET A 287 3.12 10.24 -0.51
CA MET A 287 3.50 11.66 -0.55
C MET A 287 2.41 12.53 -1.21
N SER A 288 1.15 12.08 -1.26
CA SER A 288 0.08 12.80 -1.98
C SER A 288 -0.19 14.22 -1.46
N GLY A 289 0.16 14.50 -0.20
CA GLY A 289 0.07 15.83 0.41
C GLY A 289 1.29 16.73 0.18
N TRP A 290 2.35 16.25 -0.48
CA TRP A 290 3.58 17.01 -0.71
C TRP A 290 3.48 17.94 -1.91
N ARG A 291 4.46 18.84 -2.07
CA ARG A 291 4.65 19.57 -3.32
C ARG A 291 5.30 18.65 -4.35
N ARG A 292 4.87 18.73 -5.60
CA ARG A 292 5.40 17.90 -6.70
C ARG A 292 6.92 18.04 -6.86
N GLU A 293 7.43 19.26 -6.73
CA GLU A 293 8.86 19.59 -6.86
C GLU A 293 9.75 18.93 -5.79
N ASP A 294 9.18 18.53 -4.66
CA ASP A 294 9.93 17.95 -3.53
C ASP A 294 10.10 16.42 -3.65
N VAL A 295 9.27 15.76 -4.47
CA VAL A 295 9.21 14.28 -4.52
C VAL A 295 10.51 13.66 -5.04
N VAL A 296 10.97 14.04 -6.23
CA VAL A 296 12.16 13.45 -6.84
C VAL A 296 13.43 13.76 -6.03
N PRO A 297 13.69 15.00 -5.59
CA PRO A 297 14.82 15.29 -4.70
C PRO A 297 14.83 14.45 -3.41
N GLN A 298 13.65 14.18 -2.84
CA GLN A 298 13.54 13.31 -1.67
C GLN A 298 13.94 11.86 -1.98
N LEU A 299 13.50 11.31 -3.11
CA LEU A 299 13.84 9.95 -3.54
C LEU A 299 15.33 9.82 -3.87
N GLN A 300 15.95 10.85 -4.44
CA GLN A 300 17.40 10.90 -4.63
C GLN A 300 18.15 10.90 -3.30
N SER A 301 17.66 11.65 -2.30
CA SER A 301 18.22 11.65 -0.95
C SER A 301 18.07 10.28 -0.27
N LEU A 302 16.97 9.57 -0.52
CA LEU A 302 16.73 8.21 -0.06
C LEU A 302 17.68 7.20 -0.73
N GLY A 303 17.93 7.33 -2.04
CA GLY A 303 18.88 6.50 -2.77
C GLY A 303 20.29 6.62 -2.20
N LYS A 304 20.75 7.85 -2.00
CA LYS A 304 22.04 8.12 -1.37
C LYS A 304 22.11 7.59 0.08
N ALA A 305 21.01 7.68 0.83
CA ALA A 305 20.96 7.13 2.17
C ALA A 305 21.09 5.60 2.17
N ALA A 306 20.47 4.90 1.21
CA ALA A 306 20.56 3.45 1.10
C ALA A 306 22.00 2.97 0.84
N GLU A 307 22.74 3.66 -0.03
CA GLU A 307 24.17 3.39 -0.28
C GLU A 307 25.00 3.56 1.02
N LEU A 308 24.82 4.67 1.72
CA LEU A 308 25.56 4.97 2.95
C LEU A 308 25.22 4.02 4.11
N VAL A 309 23.97 3.58 4.20
CA VAL A 309 23.53 2.59 5.21
C VAL A 309 24.20 1.25 4.95
N GLU A 310 24.20 0.78 3.70
CA GLU A 310 24.86 -0.46 3.32
C GLU A 310 26.36 -0.43 3.59
N GLU A 311 27.05 0.67 3.22
CA GLU A 311 28.46 0.86 3.55
C GLU A 311 28.73 0.87 5.06
N ALA A 312 27.85 1.52 5.83
CA ALA A 312 28.03 1.64 7.28
C ALA A 312 27.80 0.32 8.02
N LEU A 313 26.93 -0.56 7.51
CA LEU A 313 26.69 -1.89 8.06
C LEU A 313 27.76 -2.89 7.64
N ALA A 314 28.34 -2.76 6.43
CA ALA A 314 29.43 -3.63 5.99
C ALA A 314 30.77 -3.40 6.73
N ARG A 315 30.94 -2.26 7.40
CA ARG A 315 32.16 -1.90 8.15
C ARG A 315 32.08 -2.19 9.65
N GLY A 316 30.89 -2.42 10.18
CA GLY A 316 30.63 -2.63 11.62
C GLY A 316 30.55 -4.11 11.95
#